data_AF-A0A5D0UFF0-F1
#
_entry.id   AF-A0A5D0UFF0-F1
#
_cell.length_a   1.000
_cell.length_b   1.000
_cell.length_c   1.000
_cell.angle_alpha   90.00
_cell.angle_beta   90.00
_cell.angle_gamma   90.00
#
_symmetry.space_group_name_H-M   'P 1'
#
loop_
_entity.id
_entity.type
_entity.pdbx_description
1 polymer ?
#
loop_
_entity_poly.entity_id
_entity_poly.type
_entity_poly.pdbx_seq_one_letter_code
_entity_poly.pdbx_strand_id
1 'polypeptide(L)'
;MLVSIANWDTERLPRLQGWLAARLTDIYPALRASRYGPDAPEVLVQRGHILPVLDGLDEIPAQGRTAVIAALNGSPADSDQVILTSRTGELTDAALARDVLASAAVIQPQPLAPGTAADYLASCLPPVPPPDWASTLRQIRDGGAPHLTDVVSTPLGLWPVHHPHHHPH
;
A
#
# COMPACT_ATOMS: atom_id res chain seq x y z
N MET A 1 -5.19 -6.24 8.82
CA MET A 1 -6.35 -6.56 7.95
C MET A 1 -6.24 -5.70 6.70
N LEU A 2 -6.32 -6.26 5.49
CA LEU A 2 -6.28 -5.47 4.25
C LEU A 2 -7.70 -5.30 3.69
N VAL A 3 -8.10 -4.07 3.40
CA VAL A 3 -9.40 -3.73 2.81
C VAL A 3 -9.23 -2.65 1.75
N SER A 4 -9.92 -2.79 0.62
CA SER A 4 -10.02 -1.69 -0.35
C SER A 4 -10.93 -0.60 0.20
N ILE A 5 -10.42 0.62 0.26
CA ILE A 5 -11.14 1.79 0.75
C ILE A 5 -12.21 2.25 -0.24
N ALA A 6 -12.10 1.87 -1.51
CA ALA A 6 -13.12 2.15 -2.53
C ALA A 6 -14.47 1.47 -2.25
N ASN A 7 -14.48 0.43 -1.42
CA ASN A 7 -15.70 -0.24 -0.97
C ASN A 7 -16.35 0.43 0.25
N TRP A 8 -15.82 1.56 0.71
CA TRP A 8 -16.40 2.30 1.81
C TRP A 8 -17.49 3.25 1.33
N ASP A 9 -18.74 2.85 1.58
CA ASP A 9 -19.90 3.73 1.49
C ASP A 9 -20.03 4.57 2.76
N THR A 10 -19.58 5.82 2.68
CA THR A 10 -19.63 6.79 3.79
C THR A 10 -21.04 7.31 4.08
N GLU A 11 -21.99 7.16 3.14
CA GLU A 11 -23.39 7.54 3.40
C GLU A 11 -24.07 6.50 4.28
N ARG A 12 -23.80 5.22 4.00
CA ARG A 12 -24.35 4.11 4.78
C ARG A 12 -23.65 3.94 6.14
N LEU A 13 -22.32 4.04 6.16
CA LEU A 13 -21.51 3.89 7.38
C LEU A 13 -20.55 5.07 7.50
N PRO A 14 -20.98 6.20 8.10
CA PRO A 14 -20.20 7.44 8.13
C PRO A 14 -18.97 7.38 9.02
N ARG A 15 -18.89 6.40 9.94
CA ARG A 15 -17.78 6.22 10.87
C ARG A 15 -16.90 5.06 10.43
N LEU A 16 -15.60 5.28 10.41
CA LEU A 16 -14.60 4.28 10.04
C LEU A 16 -14.76 2.99 10.87
N GLN A 17 -14.98 3.12 12.19
CA GLN A 17 -15.00 1.97 13.07
C GLN A 17 -16.18 1.05 12.79
N GLY A 18 -17.34 1.62 12.46
CA GLY A 18 -18.53 0.86 12.09
C GLY A 18 -18.33 0.11 10.78
N TRP A 19 -17.68 0.75 9.80
CA TRP A 19 -17.31 0.09 8.55
C TRP A 19 -16.29 -1.04 8.76
N LEU A 20 -15.24 -0.81 9.54
CA LEU A 20 -14.24 -1.84 9.84
C LEU A 20 -14.82 -3.03 10.62
N ALA A 21 -15.73 -2.80 11.57
CA ALA A 21 -16.42 -3.87 12.29
C ALA A 21 -17.27 -4.73 11.34
N ALA A 22 -18.00 -4.11 10.42
CA ALA A 22 -18.74 -4.83 9.38
C ALA A 22 -17.79 -5.65 8.47
N ARG A 23 -16.66 -5.07 8.05
CA ARG A 23 -15.66 -5.79 7.24
C ARG A 23 -15.01 -6.94 7.99
N LEU A 24 -14.66 -6.77 9.27
CA LEU A 24 -14.14 -7.86 10.11
C LEU A 24 -15.14 -9.02 10.20
N THR A 25 -16.41 -8.69 10.34
CA THR A 25 -17.51 -9.66 10.43
C THR A 25 -17.65 -10.47 9.13
N ASP A 26 -17.50 -9.82 7.98
CA ASP A 26 -17.55 -10.47 6.67
C ASP A 26 -16.30 -11.31 6.38
N ILE A 27 -15.10 -10.78 6.66
CA ILE A 27 -13.82 -11.43 6.33
C ILE A 27 -13.50 -12.57 7.31
N TYR A 28 -13.90 -12.43 8.58
CA TYR A 28 -13.60 -13.39 9.63
C TYR A 28 -14.88 -13.91 10.31
N PRO A 29 -15.67 -14.79 9.65
CA PRO A 29 -16.91 -15.32 10.22
C PRO A 29 -16.72 -16.02 11.57
N ALA A 30 -15.53 -16.54 11.86
CA ALA A 30 -15.18 -17.15 13.14
C ALA A 30 -15.31 -16.20 14.35
N LEU A 31 -15.25 -14.88 14.14
CA LEU A 31 -15.48 -13.89 15.20
C LEU A 31 -16.92 -13.88 15.70
N ARG A 32 -17.88 -14.43 14.93
CA ARG A 32 -19.28 -14.59 15.34
C ARG A 32 -19.49 -15.76 16.32
N ALA A 33 -18.44 -16.53 16.63
CA ALA A 33 -18.56 -17.63 17.57
C ALA A 33 -18.91 -17.12 18.97
N SER A 34 -19.91 -17.72 19.62
CA SER A 34 -20.46 -17.25 20.90
C SER A 34 -19.42 -17.09 22.02
N ARG A 35 -18.29 -17.80 21.95
CA ARG A 35 -17.17 -17.69 22.90
C ARG A 35 -16.51 -16.29 22.93
N TYR A 36 -16.64 -15.51 21.86
CA TYR A 36 -16.08 -14.17 21.78
C TYR A 36 -17.10 -13.07 22.14
N GLY A 37 -18.36 -13.43 22.36
CA GLY A 37 -19.47 -12.49 22.51
C GLY A 37 -20.01 -11.98 21.17
N PRO A 38 -21.21 -11.36 21.16
CA PRO A 38 -21.86 -10.89 19.95
C PRO A 38 -21.15 -9.70 19.30
N ASP A 39 -20.47 -8.87 20.09
CA ASP A 39 -19.88 -7.59 19.65
C ASP A 39 -18.34 -7.66 19.48
N ALA A 40 -17.80 -8.87 19.30
CA ALA A 40 -16.35 -9.06 19.22
C ALA A 40 -15.68 -8.20 18.12
N PRO A 41 -16.22 -8.09 16.89
CA PRO A 41 -15.67 -7.21 15.86
C PRO A 41 -15.65 -5.74 16.30
N GLU A 42 -16.74 -5.23 16.84
CA GLU A 42 -16.89 -3.85 17.30
C GLU A 42 -15.89 -3.52 18.41
N VAL A 43 -15.74 -4.42 19.39
CA VAL A 43 -14.81 -4.26 20.51
C VAL A 43 -13.36 -4.23 20.01
N LEU A 44 -13.00 -5.08 19.05
CA LEU A 44 -11.64 -5.12 18.49
C LEU A 44 -11.29 -3.80 17.79
N VAL A 45 -12.23 -3.22 17.04
CA VAL A 45 -12.01 -1.94 16.36
C VAL A 45 -11.96 -0.79 17.36
N GLN A 46 -12.97 -0.67 18.23
CA GLN A 46 -13.08 0.45 19.17
C GLN A 46 -11.91 0.51 20.16
N ARG A 47 -11.29 -0.63 20.48
CA ARG A 47 -10.12 -0.69 21.39
C ARG A 47 -8.77 -0.58 20.67
N GLY A 48 -8.75 -0.36 19.36
CA GLY A 48 -7.51 -0.28 18.59
C GLY A 48 -6.71 -1.59 18.59
N HIS A 49 -7.38 -2.75 18.71
CA HIS A 49 -6.72 -4.07 18.66
C HIS A 49 -6.47 -4.56 17.23
N ILE A 50 -6.77 -3.73 16.24
CA ILE A 50 -6.49 -4.00 14.83
C ILE A 50 -5.71 -2.84 14.22
N LEU A 51 -4.80 -3.18 13.30
CA LEU A 51 -4.16 -2.23 12.39
C LEU A 51 -4.68 -2.51 10.97
N PRO A 52 -5.73 -1.81 10.51
CA PRO A 52 -6.21 -1.90 9.14
C PRO A 52 -5.23 -1.25 8.17
N VAL A 53 -5.04 -1.91 7.02
CA VAL A 53 -4.42 -1.36 5.82
C VAL A 53 -5.56 -1.08 4.84
N LEU A 54 -5.75 0.21 4.54
CA LEU A 54 -6.75 0.74 3.64
C LEU A 54 -6.09 0.98 2.28
N ASP A 55 -6.49 0.22 1.26
CA ASP A 55 -5.83 0.23 -0.05
C ASP A 55 -6.69 0.87 -1.14
N GLY A 56 -6.04 1.53 -2.09
CA GLY A 56 -6.68 2.06 -3.29
C GLY A 56 -7.45 3.37 -3.10
N LEU A 57 -6.93 4.35 -2.35
CA LEU A 57 -7.56 5.68 -2.27
C LEU A 57 -7.72 6.33 -3.67
N ASP A 58 -6.78 6.04 -4.57
CA ASP A 58 -6.77 6.52 -5.94
C ASP A 58 -7.78 5.82 -6.86
N GLU A 59 -8.38 4.71 -6.41
CA GLU A 59 -9.47 4.04 -7.13
C GLU A 59 -10.80 4.77 -6.93
N ILE A 60 -10.87 5.72 -5.99
CA ILE A 60 -12.07 6.50 -5.69
C ILE A 60 -12.08 7.78 -6.53
N PRO A 61 -13.19 8.10 -7.24
CA PRO A 61 -13.36 9.38 -7.92
C PRO A 61 -13.19 10.57 -6.95
N ALA A 62 -12.71 11.72 -7.43
CA ALA A 62 -12.38 12.88 -6.59
C ALA A 62 -13.50 13.33 -5.62
N GLN A 63 -14.76 13.27 -6.05
CA GLN A 63 -15.91 13.60 -5.21
C GLN A 63 -16.08 12.62 -4.04
N GLY A 64 -15.95 11.31 -4.29
CA GLY A 64 -16.02 10.28 -3.25
C GLY A 64 -14.80 10.32 -2.32
N ARG A 65 -13.62 10.64 -2.85
CA ARG A 65 -12.39 10.78 -2.07
C ARG A 65 -12.52 11.85 -0.99
N THR A 66 -13.14 12.98 -1.32
CA THR A 66 -13.40 14.06 -0.36
C THR A 66 -14.26 13.59 0.82
N ALA A 67 -15.29 12.77 0.55
CA ALA A 67 -16.17 12.23 1.58
C ALA A 67 -15.45 11.22 2.49
N VAL A 68 -14.70 10.29 1.90
CA VAL A 68 -13.89 9.30 2.62
C VAL A 68 -12.87 9.99 3.53
N ILE A 69 -12.16 10.97 2.99
CA ILE A 69 -11.17 11.74 3.75
C ILE A 69 -11.84 12.49 4.90
N ALA A 70 -12.96 13.17 4.65
CA ALA A 70 -13.71 13.84 5.71
C ALA A 70 -14.15 12.87 6.82
N ALA A 71 -14.58 11.66 6.45
CA ALA A 71 -14.97 10.61 7.38
C ALA A 71 -13.80 10.09 8.21
N LEU A 72 -12.61 9.93 7.61
CA LEU A 72 -11.38 9.56 8.33
C LEU A 72 -11.02 10.59 9.41
N ASN A 73 -11.11 11.88 9.10
CA ASN A 73 -10.79 12.96 10.04
C ASN A 73 -11.85 13.12 11.12
N GLY A 74 -13.09 12.79 10.79
CA GLY A 74 -14.23 12.79 11.71
C GLY A 74 -14.25 11.60 12.66
N SER A 75 -13.24 10.72 12.64
CA SER A 75 -13.06 9.59 13.56
C SER A 75 -11.95 9.90 14.59
N PRO A 76 -12.23 10.69 15.64
CA PRO A 76 -11.23 11.20 16.58
C PRO A 76 -10.84 10.23 17.69
N ALA A 77 -10.81 8.91 17.45
CA ALA A 77 -10.34 8.00 18.49
C ALA A 77 -8.80 7.99 18.51
N ASP A 78 -8.20 8.37 19.64
CA ASP A 78 -6.74 8.32 19.89
C ASP A 78 -6.11 6.92 19.64
N SER A 79 -6.94 5.87 19.58
CA SER A 79 -6.55 4.49 19.31
C SER A 79 -6.63 4.06 17.84
N ASP A 80 -7.11 4.93 16.94
CA ASP A 80 -7.29 4.58 15.52
C ASP A 80 -5.96 4.69 14.78
N GLN A 81 -5.24 3.58 14.74
CA GLN A 81 -4.08 3.43 13.86
C GLN A 81 -4.54 2.86 12.52
N VAL A 82 -4.25 3.55 11.42
CA VAL A 82 -4.55 3.07 10.07
C VAL A 82 -3.34 3.26 9.16
N ILE A 83 -3.15 2.33 8.23
CA ILE A 83 -2.22 2.50 7.12
C ILE A 83 -3.06 2.78 5.88
N LEU A 84 -2.82 3.88 5.19
CA LEU A 84 -3.50 4.22 3.94
C LEU A 84 -2.50 4.13 2.79
N THR A 85 -2.83 3.36 1.76
CA THR A 85 -2.01 3.22 0.55
C THR A 85 -2.70 3.84 -0.66
N SER A 86 -1.92 4.54 -1.49
CA SER A 86 -2.37 5.19 -2.71
C SER A 86 -1.20 5.43 -3.67
N ARG A 87 -1.49 5.61 -4.96
CA ARG A 87 -0.49 6.09 -5.94
C ARG A 87 -0.10 7.55 -5.68
N THR A 88 1.19 7.84 -5.91
CA THR A 88 1.90 9.05 -5.46
C THR A 88 1.26 10.39 -5.82
N GLY A 89 0.62 10.50 -6.99
CA GLY A 89 0.01 11.75 -7.46
C GLY A 89 -1.22 12.15 -6.64
N GLU A 90 -2.00 11.17 -6.18
CA GLU A 90 -3.36 11.44 -5.67
C GLU A 90 -3.42 11.59 -4.15
N LEU A 91 -2.44 11.04 -3.43
CA LEU A 91 -2.25 11.26 -2.00
C LEU A 91 -1.78 12.69 -1.72
N THR A 92 -0.94 13.26 -2.60
CA THR A 92 -0.34 14.59 -2.42
C THR A 92 -1.37 15.70 -2.58
N ASP A 93 -2.21 15.66 -3.62
CA ASP A 93 -3.26 16.65 -3.83
C ASP A 93 -4.33 16.62 -2.73
N ALA A 94 -4.66 15.42 -2.23
CA ALA A 94 -5.66 15.24 -1.19
C ALA A 94 -5.15 15.62 0.21
N ALA A 95 -3.85 15.39 0.51
CA ALA A 95 -3.21 15.77 1.76
C ALA A 95 -2.86 17.26 1.85
N LEU A 96 -2.61 17.93 0.71
CA LEU A 96 -2.30 19.36 0.66
C LEU A 96 -3.53 20.26 0.63
N ALA A 97 -4.65 19.80 0.07
CA ALA A 97 -5.86 20.62 -0.10
C ALA A 97 -6.63 20.84 1.21
N ARG A 98 -6.43 19.99 2.22
CA ARG A 98 -7.09 20.10 3.52
C ARG A 98 -6.10 19.66 4.59
N ASP A 99 -6.09 20.38 5.69
CA ASP A 99 -5.17 20.26 6.84
C ASP A 99 -5.41 18.97 7.66
N VAL A 100 -5.38 17.82 6.99
CA VAL A 100 -6.33 16.73 7.27
C VAL A 100 -5.65 15.43 7.71
N LEU A 101 -4.33 15.35 7.63
CA LEU A 101 -3.55 14.28 8.22
C LEU A 101 -2.61 14.85 9.28
N ALA A 102 -3.13 15.69 10.18
CA ALA A 102 -2.34 16.44 11.16
C ALA A 102 -1.40 15.59 12.04
N SER A 103 -1.65 14.27 12.14
CA SER A 103 -0.81 13.31 12.88
C SER A 103 -0.30 12.14 12.03
N ALA A 104 -0.55 12.10 10.71
CA ALA A 104 -0.13 10.96 9.90
C ALA A 104 1.30 11.12 9.39
N ALA A 105 2.11 10.07 9.54
CA ALA A 105 3.39 9.98 8.86
C ALA A 105 3.15 9.60 7.39
N VAL A 106 3.47 10.51 6.47
CA VAL A 106 3.43 10.23 5.03
C VAL A 106 4.73 9.56 4.62
N ILE A 107 4.65 8.33 4.09
CA ILE A 107 5.80 7.59 3.58
C ILE A 107 5.69 7.52 2.06
N GLN A 108 6.67 8.10 1.37
CA GLN A 108 6.78 8.01 -0.09
C GLN A 108 8.01 7.17 -0.46
N PRO A 109 7.84 6.12 -1.30
CA PRO A 109 8.97 5.40 -1.85
C PRO A 109 9.85 6.35 -2.68
N GLN A 110 11.14 6.40 -2.36
CA GLN A 110 12.13 7.09 -3.18
C GLN A 110 12.61 6.14 -4.30
N PRO A 111 13.02 6.69 -5.47
CA PRO A 111 13.69 5.89 -6.48
C PRO A 111 14.90 5.15 -5.89
N LEU A 112 15.09 3.90 -6.27
CA LEU A 112 16.23 3.10 -5.85
C LEU A 112 17.52 3.70 -6.42
N ALA A 113 18.53 3.81 -5.57
CA ALA A 113 19.86 4.17 -6.03
C ALA A 113 20.38 3.11 -7.02
N PRO A 114 21.12 3.49 -8.09
CA PRO A 114 21.60 2.55 -9.09
C PRO A 114 22.42 1.39 -8.51
N GLY A 115 23.22 1.65 -7.47
CA GLY A 115 23.96 0.62 -6.73
C GLY A 115 23.04 -0.40 -6.07
N THR A 116 22.02 0.06 -5.34
CA THR A 116 21.01 -0.79 -4.69
C THR A 116 20.24 -1.63 -5.70
N ALA A 117 19.88 -1.05 -6.84
CA ALA A 117 19.20 -1.77 -7.91
C ALA A 117 20.09 -2.89 -8.50
N ALA A 118 21.38 -2.60 -8.74
CA ALA A 118 22.34 -3.59 -9.21
C ALA A 118 22.63 -4.70 -8.18
N ASP A 119 22.74 -4.36 -6.90
CA ASP A 119 22.92 -5.33 -5.81
C ASP A 119 21.70 -6.27 -5.71
N TYR A 120 20.49 -5.72 -5.80
CA TYR A 120 19.26 -6.50 -5.81
C TYR A 120 19.21 -7.44 -7.02
N LEU A 121 19.45 -6.94 -8.24
CA LEU A 121 19.46 -7.78 -9.44
C LEU A 121 20.50 -8.90 -9.33
N ALA A 122 21.70 -8.60 -8.82
CA ALA A 122 22.74 -9.60 -8.60
C ALA A 122 22.29 -10.70 -7.61
N SER A 123 21.54 -10.33 -6.55
CA SER A 123 21.02 -11.28 -5.57
C SER A 123 19.99 -12.26 -6.14
N CYS A 124 19.33 -11.90 -7.24
CA CYS A 124 18.33 -12.73 -7.89
C CYS A 124 18.91 -13.61 -9.01
N LEU A 125 20.19 -13.43 -9.37
CA LEU A 125 20.84 -14.24 -10.40
C LEU A 125 21.22 -15.64 -9.86
N PRO A 126 21.26 -16.66 -10.73
CA PRO A 126 21.79 -17.96 -10.35
C PRO A 126 23.29 -17.87 -10.00
N PRO A 127 23.85 -18.84 -9.25
CA PRO A 127 25.26 -18.84 -8.84
C PRO A 127 26.26 -18.72 -10.00
N VAL A 128 25.87 -19.18 -11.19
CA VAL A 128 26.62 -18.97 -12.44
C VAL A 128 25.73 -18.15 -13.38
N PRO A 129 25.83 -16.80 -13.36
CA PRO A 129 25.05 -15.96 -14.23
C PRO A 129 25.56 -16.03 -15.68
N PRO A 130 24.71 -15.77 -16.69
CA PRO A 130 25.15 -15.58 -18.06
C PRO A 130 26.21 -14.47 -18.17
N PRO A 131 27.20 -14.59 -19.08
CA PRO A 131 28.37 -13.70 -19.12
C PRO A 131 28.03 -12.22 -19.31
N ASP A 132 26.91 -11.91 -19.96
CA ASP A 132 26.49 -10.54 -20.26
C ASP A 132 26.02 -9.77 -19.00
N TRP A 133 25.59 -10.47 -17.95
CA TRP A 133 25.08 -9.84 -16.72
C TRP A 133 26.14 -9.07 -15.95
N ALA A 134 27.40 -9.51 -15.98
CA ALA A 134 28.49 -8.79 -15.32
C ALA A 134 28.73 -7.41 -15.95
N SER A 135 28.49 -7.27 -17.27
CA SER A 135 28.56 -5.99 -17.98
C SER A 135 27.34 -5.13 -17.65
N THR A 136 26.13 -5.71 -17.72
CA THR A 136 24.87 -5.01 -17.44
C THR A 136 24.82 -4.43 -16.01
N LEU A 137 25.20 -5.22 -14.99
CA LEU A 137 25.23 -4.75 -13.60
C LEU A 137 26.21 -3.59 -13.41
N ARG A 138 27.34 -3.61 -14.13
CA ARG A 138 28.33 -2.54 -14.10
C ARG A 138 27.80 -1.26 -14.75
N GLN A 139 27.16 -1.38 -15.90
CA GLN A 139 26.53 -0.24 -16.59
C GLN A 139 25.42 0.40 -15.75
N ILE A 140 24.64 -0.40 -15.01
CA ILE A 140 23.63 0.13 -14.07
C ILE A 140 24.32 0.90 -12.93
N ARG A 141 25.34 0.31 -12.28
CA ARG A 141 26.07 0.98 -11.18
C ARG A 141 26.71 2.30 -11.60
N ASP A 142 27.34 2.30 -12.77
CA ASP A 142 28.13 3.43 -13.26
C ASP A 142 27.28 4.46 -14.03
N GLY A 143 25.96 4.21 -14.18
CA GLY A 143 25.06 5.07 -14.95
C GLY A 143 25.28 5.04 -16.47
N GLY A 144 26.03 4.05 -16.97
CA GLY A 144 26.33 3.87 -18.39
C GLY A 144 25.14 3.41 -19.25
N ALA A 145 24.03 3.03 -18.63
CA ALA A 145 22.78 2.65 -19.29
C ALA A 145 21.60 3.45 -18.74
N PRO A 146 21.47 4.76 -19.05
CA PRO A 146 20.54 5.67 -18.39
C PRO A 146 19.07 5.22 -18.46
N HIS A 147 18.61 4.74 -19.61
CA HIS A 147 17.23 4.22 -19.74
C HIS A 147 16.99 2.96 -18.92
N LEU A 148 17.99 2.08 -18.78
CA LEU A 148 17.88 0.88 -17.97
C LEU A 148 17.91 1.26 -16.48
N THR A 149 18.79 2.19 -16.09
CA THR A 149 18.87 2.75 -14.74
C THR A 149 17.54 3.37 -14.31
N ASP A 150 16.88 4.12 -15.20
CA ASP A 150 15.55 4.70 -14.94
C ASP A 150 14.50 3.61 -14.70
N VAL A 151 14.48 2.55 -15.51
CA VAL A 151 13.54 1.44 -15.35
C VAL A 151 13.76 0.73 -14.01
N VAL A 152 15.01 0.37 -13.68
CA VAL A 152 15.33 -0.36 -12.45
C VAL A 152 15.31 0.51 -11.18
N SER A 153 15.09 1.81 -11.32
CA SER A 153 14.92 2.73 -10.19
C SER A 153 13.60 2.52 -9.44
N THR A 154 12.68 1.72 -10.00
CA THR A 154 11.42 1.37 -9.35
C THR A 154 11.37 -0.14 -9.02
N PRO A 155 10.79 -0.54 -7.88
CA PRO A 155 10.59 -1.96 -7.56
C PRO A 155 9.85 -2.73 -8.66
N LEU A 156 8.88 -2.09 -9.32
CA LEU A 156 8.14 -2.70 -10.42
C LEU A 156 9.01 -2.89 -11.67
N GLY A 157 9.95 -1.99 -11.97
CA GLY A 157 10.86 -2.13 -13.11
C GLY A 157 11.99 -3.15 -12.90
N LEU A 158 12.31 -3.48 -11.65
CA LEU A 158 13.20 -4.62 -11.33
C LEU A 158 12.57 -5.98 -11.65
N TRP A 159 11.26 -6.11 -11.45
CA TRP A 159 10.52 -7.36 -11.67
C TRP A 159 10.66 -7.95 -13.09
N PRO A 160 10.42 -7.19 -14.18
CA PRO A 160 10.57 -7.71 -15.54
C PRO A 160 12.02 -7.99 -15.92
N VAL A 161 12.99 -7.26 -15.36
CA VAL A 161 14.42 -7.47 -15.62
C VAL A 161 14.92 -8.78 -15.00
N HIS A 162 14.37 -9.18 -13.84
CA HIS A 162 14.62 -10.48 -13.22
C HIS A 162 13.90 -11.66 -13.92
N HIS A 163 12.74 -11.42 -14.55
CA HIS A 163 11.96 -12.46 -15.22
C HIS A 163 11.87 -12.29 -16.75
N PRO A 164 12.96 -12.46 -17.53
CA PRO A 164 12.88 -12.29 -18.97
C PRO A 164 11.96 -13.30 -19.67
N HIS A 165 11.88 -14.56 -19.21
CA HIS A 165 11.19 -15.63 -19.96
C HIS A 165 10.52 -16.69 -19.08
N HIS A 166 9.21 -16.53 -18.82
CA HIS A 166 8.30 -17.67 -18.68
C HIS A 166 7.19 -17.51 -19.73
N HIS A 167 7.48 -17.92 -20.97
CA HIS A 167 6.44 -18.26 -21.93
C HIS A 167 5.94 -19.68 -21.59
N PRO A 168 4.64 -19.89 -21.30
CA PRO A 168 4.06 -21.21 -21.32
C PRO A 168 3.86 -21.61 -22.80
N HIS A 169 4.38 -22.78 -23.17
CA HIS A 169 3.90 -23.51 -24.34
C HIS A 169 2.59 -24.22 -24.01
#